data_AF-A0A269TJD0-F1
#
_entry.id   AF-A0A269TJD0-F1
#
_cell.length_a   1.000
_cell.length_b   1.000
_cell.length_c   1.000
_cell.angle_alpha   90.00
_cell.angle_beta   90.00
_cell.angle_gamma   90.00
#
_symmetry.space_group_name_H-M   'P 1'
#
loop_
_entity.id
_entity.type
_entity.pdbx_description
1 polymer ?
#
loop_
_entity_poly.entity_id
_entity_poly.type
_entity_poly.pdbx_seq_one_letter_code
_entity_poly.pdbx_strand_id
1 'polypeptide(L)'
;MSHLPTLKFKKIFTSLGASAISLVAFSVVACSMNQTAEDIRLSKTGKGTDISEKLLENKKTIVQLKTVGYEQFTFSDYWWSLQDNLSVKYHSEHYGIDIERKQDVKSGNSSQNDSADIFFKTDNVENLKKNISESLVLDTSIRMDNQKDTDKIFKSISLVTDEETLKAQLRITDKQKEEFAAFARTKIDANLKDEDIENLKPWNSHFSYESIKSKLDLKKNNYLFVKDFTNFIVKGENVNWEKELVYNKVDKGIHVSDYRIDKNKKEFYLFLKYSNPPTKERDKYASKPTVVLNSVFIGPKGLTSFLLPVDKDEISDFDLNEWKVFVYGYRFHIL
;
A
#
# COMPACT_ATOMS: atom_id res chain seq x y z
N MET A 1 -31.76 -81.80 29.97
CA MET A 1 -30.43 -81.28 30.34
C MET A 1 -29.44 -81.67 29.24
N SER A 2 -28.72 -80.67 28.73
CA SER A 2 -27.50 -80.75 27.91
C SER A 2 -27.48 -81.74 26.73
N HIS A 3 -27.76 -81.23 25.52
CA HIS A 3 -27.32 -81.86 24.28
C HIS A 3 -26.25 -80.99 23.59
N LEU A 4 -25.04 -81.54 23.46
CA LEU A 4 -24.22 -81.36 22.25
C LEU A 4 -24.96 -82.01 21.08
N PRO A 5 -24.91 -81.45 19.85
CA PRO A 5 -23.87 -81.93 18.93
C PRO A 5 -23.31 -80.93 17.90
N THR A 6 -22.06 -81.23 17.56
CA THR A 6 -21.27 -81.09 16.33
C THR A 6 -21.85 -80.46 15.04
N LEU A 7 -20.94 -79.72 14.38
CA LEU A 7 -20.92 -79.07 13.06
C LEU A 7 -21.62 -79.77 11.88
N LYS A 8 -22.13 -78.93 10.94
CA LYS A 8 -22.08 -79.20 9.49
C LYS A 8 -21.64 -77.96 8.69
N PHE A 9 -20.59 -78.15 7.89
CA PHE A 9 -20.10 -77.25 6.85
C PHE A 9 -21.04 -77.22 5.63
N LYS A 10 -21.24 -76.05 5.01
CA LYS A 10 -21.25 -75.90 3.54
C LYS A 10 -21.09 -74.43 3.08
N LYS A 11 -20.02 -74.24 2.30
CA LYS A 11 -19.63 -73.20 1.31
C LYS A 11 -20.54 -71.98 1.13
N ILE A 12 -19.94 -70.80 0.96
CA ILE A 12 -20.05 -69.99 -0.27
C ILE A 12 -18.88 -68.98 -0.35
N PHE A 13 -18.42 -68.80 -1.58
CA PHE A 13 -17.38 -67.93 -2.12
C PHE A 13 -17.33 -66.51 -1.55
N THR A 14 -16.11 -65.99 -1.37
CA THR A 14 -15.79 -64.60 -1.73
C THR A 14 -14.37 -64.48 -2.28
N SER A 15 -14.29 -63.75 -3.37
CA SER A 15 -13.17 -63.48 -4.26
C SER A 15 -12.07 -62.62 -3.64
N LEU A 16 -10.86 -62.77 -4.18
CA LEU A 16 -9.72 -61.88 -3.99
C LEU A 16 -10.12 -60.41 -4.15
N GLY A 17 -9.83 -59.61 -3.12
CA GLY A 17 -9.78 -58.15 -3.18
C GLY A 17 -8.39 -57.72 -2.74
N ALA A 18 -7.64 -57.11 -3.66
CA ALA A 18 -6.27 -56.67 -3.47
C ALA A 18 -6.13 -55.70 -2.29
N SER A 19 -5.27 -56.05 -1.34
CA SER A 19 -4.80 -55.18 -0.28
C SER A 19 -3.81 -54.16 -0.85
N ALA A 20 -4.32 -52.98 -1.21
CA ALA A 20 -3.49 -51.82 -1.49
C ALA A 20 -2.90 -51.31 -0.16
N ILE A 21 -1.59 -51.50 -0.02
CA ILE A 21 -0.78 -50.88 1.03
C ILE A 21 -0.90 -49.36 0.82
N SER A 22 -1.60 -48.69 1.73
CA SER A 22 -1.62 -47.24 1.78
C SER A 22 -0.25 -46.76 2.27
N LEU A 23 0.67 -46.58 1.32
CA LEU A 23 1.86 -45.77 1.51
C LEU A 23 1.36 -44.34 1.73
N VAL A 24 1.33 -43.93 2.99
CA VAL A 24 1.27 -42.53 3.38
C VAL A 24 2.56 -41.89 2.86
N ALA A 25 2.52 -41.42 1.63
CA ALA A 25 3.48 -40.46 1.12
C ALA A 25 3.24 -39.18 1.92
N PHE A 26 4.04 -38.98 2.97
CA PHE A 26 4.34 -37.64 3.45
C PHE A 26 5.01 -36.93 2.28
N SER A 27 4.23 -36.24 1.46
CA SER A 27 4.73 -35.20 0.59
C SER A 27 5.32 -34.13 1.49
N VAL A 28 6.63 -34.24 1.69
CA VAL A 28 7.48 -33.10 2.00
C VAL A 28 7.25 -32.13 0.85
N VAL A 29 6.30 -31.20 1.03
CA VAL A 29 6.23 -30.01 0.20
C VAL A 29 7.49 -29.24 0.54
N ALA A 30 8.57 -29.50 -0.20
CA ALA A 30 9.65 -28.57 -0.31
C ALA A 30 9.00 -27.25 -0.77
N CYS A 31 8.93 -26.27 0.12
CA CYS A 31 8.47 -24.92 -0.21
C CYS A 31 9.48 -24.27 -1.15
N SER A 32 9.51 -24.68 -2.42
CA SER A 32 10.03 -23.83 -3.48
C SER A 32 9.04 -22.67 -3.59
N MET A 33 9.39 -21.52 -3.02
CA MET A 33 8.62 -20.29 -3.17
C MET A 33 8.63 -19.91 -4.66
N ASN A 34 7.62 -20.37 -5.41
CA ASN A 34 7.51 -20.06 -6.84
C ASN A 34 7.18 -18.57 -6.96
N GLN A 35 8.13 -17.80 -7.52
CA GLN A 35 7.91 -16.40 -7.88
C GLN A 35 6.72 -16.30 -8.81
N THR A 36 5.80 -15.37 -8.55
CA THR A 36 4.68 -15.09 -9.44
C THR A 36 5.16 -14.34 -10.69
N ALA A 37 4.33 -14.29 -11.74
CA ALA A 37 4.63 -13.50 -12.94
C ALA A 37 4.91 -12.01 -12.60
N GLU A 38 4.22 -11.49 -11.57
CA GLU A 38 4.39 -10.13 -11.10
C GLU A 38 5.69 -9.93 -10.32
N ASP A 39 6.11 -10.90 -9.51
CA ASP A 39 7.42 -10.87 -8.85
C ASP A 39 8.55 -10.83 -9.89
N ILE A 40 8.40 -11.61 -10.97
CA ILE A 40 9.34 -11.61 -12.10
C ILE A 40 9.33 -10.23 -12.79
N ARG A 41 8.15 -9.67 -13.09
CA ARG A 41 8.03 -8.36 -13.73
C ARG A 41 8.66 -7.24 -12.90
N LEU A 42 8.37 -7.18 -11.60
CA LEU A 42 8.93 -6.21 -10.68
C LEU A 42 10.45 -6.34 -10.60
N SER A 43 10.99 -7.57 -10.49
CA SER A 43 12.44 -7.77 -10.46
C SER A 43 13.16 -7.32 -11.73
N LYS A 44 12.52 -7.44 -12.90
CA LYS A 44 13.09 -7.06 -14.20
C LYS A 44 12.95 -5.58 -14.54
N THR A 45 11.82 -4.98 -14.16
CA THR A 45 11.43 -3.62 -14.61
C THR A 45 11.53 -2.56 -13.52
N GLY A 46 11.63 -2.98 -12.25
CA GLY A 46 11.45 -2.10 -11.10
C GLY A 46 10.00 -1.66 -10.88
N LYS A 47 9.04 -2.13 -11.70
CA LYS A 47 7.62 -1.76 -11.63
C LYS A 47 6.74 -2.94 -11.23
N GLY A 48 5.86 -2.72 -10.27
CA GLY A 48 5.01 -3.74 -9.69
C GLY A 48 3.63 -3.23 -9.29
N THR A 49 2.63 -4.11 -9.27
CA THR A 49 1.23 -3.83 -8.93
C THR A 49 0.56 -5.01 -8.25
N ASP A 50 -0.40 -4.78 -7.36
CA ASP A 50 -1.21 -5.83 -6.75
C ASP A 50 -2.59 -5.33 -6.36
N ILE A 51 -3.54 -6.26 -6.39
CA ILE A 51 -4.88 -6.10 -5.87
C ILE A 51 -5.15 -7.26 -4.91
N SER A 52 -5.28 -6.96 -3.63
CA SER A 52 -5.52 -7.96 -2.60
C SER A 52 -6.80 -7.68 -1.81
N GLU A 53 -7.57 -8.72 -1.54
CA GLU A 53 -8.67 -8.68 -0.58
C GLU A 53 -8.14 -9.03 0.81
N LYS A 54 -8.51 -8.23 1.82
CA LYS A 54 -8.09 -8.43 3.20
C LYS A 54 -9.31 -8.48 4.11
N LEU A 55 -9.46 -9.61 4.80
CA LEU A 55 -10.42 -9.74 5.89
C LEU A 55 -9.83 -9.08 7.14
N LEU A 56 -10.52 -8.05 7.64
CA LEU A 56 -10.13 -7.35 8.87
C LEU A 56 -10.64 -8.08 10.11
N GLU A 57 -10.18 -7.67 11.29
CA GLU A 57 -10.61 -8.22 12.58
C GLU A 57 -12.10 -8.01 12.82
N ASN A 58 -12.65 -6.88 12.34
CA ASN A 58 -14.07 -6.57 12.37
C ASN A 58 -14.92 -7.37 11.35
N LYS A 59 -14.31 -8.35 10.65
CA LYS A 59 -14.90 -9.20 9.61
C LYS A 59 -15.33 -8.49 8.33
N LYS A 60 -14.98 -7.22 8.14
CA LYS A 60 -15.17 -6.52 6.86
C LYS A 60 -14.03 -6.92 5.91
N THR A 61 -14.36 -7.13 4.64
CA THR A 61 -13.36 -7.36 3.58
C THR A 61 -13.07 -6.04 2.89
N ILE A 62 -11.81 -5.63 2.89
CA ILE A 62 -11.34 -4.45 2.16
C ILE A 62 -10.58 -4.87 0.90
N VAL A 63 -10.48 -3.95 -0.06
CA VAL A 63 -9.58 -4.12 -1.21
C VAL A 63 -8.38 -3.21 -1.04
N GLN A 64 -7.19 -3.77 -1.12
CA GLN A 64 -5.91 -3.07 -1.06
C GLN A 64 -5.32 -3.01 -2.48
N LEU A 65 -4.92 -1.81 -2.89
CA LEU A 65 -4.23 -1.56 -4.15
C LEU A 65 -2.80 -1.13 -3.81
N LYS A 66 -1.79 -1.73 -4.44
CA LYS A 66 -0.46 -1.13 -4.39
C LYS A 66 0.21 -1.06 -5.74
N THR A 67 1.09 -0.08 -5.85
CA THR A 67 1.94 0.17 -7.01
C THR A 67 3.37 0.41 -6.52
N VAL A 68 4.35 -0.03 -7.30
CA VAL A 68 5.79 0.15 -7.04
C VAL A 68 6.43 0.61 -8.34
N GLY A 69 7.30 1.63 -8.28
CA GLY A 69 8.00 2.16 -9.46
C GLY A 69 7.14 3.02 -10.40
N TYR A 70 5.93 3.37 -9.97
CA TYR A 70 5.01 4.29 -10.68
C TYR A 70 4.97 5.65 -9.99
N GLU A 71 6.14 6.23 -9.72
CA GLU A 71 6.33 7.39 -8.84
C GLU A 71 5.59 8.66 -9.31
N GLN A 72 5.22 8.72 -10.59
CA GLN A 72 4.54 9.86 -11.20
C GLN A 72 3.01 9.71 -11.22
N PHE A 73 2.48 8.54 -10.83
CA PHE A 73 1.05 8.25 -10.85
C PHE A 73 0.51 8.11 -9.43
N THR A 74 -0.69 8.64 -9.19
CA THR A 74 -1.40 8.63 -7.89
C THR A 74 -2.91 8.71 -8.13
N PHE A 75 -3.71 8.14 -7.22
CA PHE A 75 -5.18 8.19 -7.28
C PHE A 75 -5.77 9.50 -6.71
N SER A 76 -4.95 10.30 -6.03
CA SER A 76 -5.30 11.63 -5.52
C SER A 76 -4.39 12.70 -6.14
N ASP A 77 -4.61 13.97 -5.81
CA ASP A 77 -3.70 15.06 -6.19
C ASP A 77 -2.55 15.21 -5.18
N TYR A 78 -2.36 14.21 -4.33
CA TYR A 78 -1.44 14.21 -3.21
C TYR A 78 -0.82 12.83 -3.00
N TRP A 79 0.35 12.81 -2.41
CA TRP A 79 0.89 11.62 -1.76
C TRP A 79 0.79 11.78 -0.26
N TRP A 80 0.31 10.73 0.41
CA TRP A 80 0.20 10.72 1.86
C TRP A 80 1.44 10.09 2.48
N SER A 81 2.21 10.89 3.21
CA SER A 81 3.37 10.38 3.95
C SER A 81 2.93 9.47 5.10
N LEU A 82 3.64 8.36 5.25
CA LEU A 82 3.52 7.50 6.43
C LEU A 82 4.19 8.09 7.67
N GLN A 83 5.17 8.96 7.47
CA GLN A 83 5.72 9.76 8.54
C GLN A 83 4.79 10.94 8.80
N ASP A 84 4.50 11.19 10.07
CA ASP A 84 4.00 12.48 10.52
C ASP A 84 5.16 13.48 10.67
N ASN A 85 4.81 14.73 10.93
CA ASN A 85 5.77 15.81 11.13
C ASN A 85 6.78 15.55 12.27
N LEU A 86 6.38 14.92 13.39
CA LEU A 86 7.28 14.56 14.48
C LEU A 86 8.33 13.55 14.03
N SER A 87 7.91 12.52 13.30
CA SER A 87 8.81 11.52 12.72
C SER A 87 9.82 12.16 11.76
N VAL A 88 9.36 13.03 10.86
CA VAL A 88 10.25 13.76 9.94
C VAL A 88 11.23 14.64 10.71
N LYS A 89 10.76 15.42 11.69
CA LYS A 89 11.60 16.28 12.54
C LYS A 89 12.70 15.48 13.23
N TYR A 90 12.35 14.35 13.85
CA TYR A 90 13.31 13.46 14.49
C TYR A 90 14.34 12.90 13.50
N HIS A 91 13.90 12.48 12.31
CA HIS A 91 14.83 12.02 11.29
C HIS A 91 15.77 13.13 10.81
N SER A 92 15.28 14.35 10.66
CA SER A 92 16.09 15.52 10.31
C SER A 92 17.10 15.86 11.39
N GLU A 93 16.71 15.87 12.66
CA GLU A 93 17.57 16.24 13.81
C GLU A 93 18.63 15.19 14.15
N HIS A 94 18.32 13.90 14.01
CA HIS A 94 19.20 12.82 14.49
C HIS A 94 19.87 12.00 13.39
N TYR A 95 19.29 11.97 12.19
CA TYR A 95 19.77 11.12 11.09
C TYR A 95 20.02 11.90 9.81
N GLY A 96 19.77 13.20 9.70
CA GLY A 96 20.39 13.98 8.64
C GLY A 96 19.79 13.92 7.24
N ILE A 97 18.48 14.08 7.14
CA ILE A 97 17.84 14.43 5.85
C ILE A 97 18.13 15.89 5.48
N ASP A 98 18.21 16.75 6.49
CA ASP A 98 18.44 18.19 6.35
C ASP A 98 19.84 18.62 6.83
N ILE A 99 20.67 17.69 7.36
CA ILE A 99 21.96 17.99 8.03
C ILE A 99 23.08 18.39 7.05
N GLU A 100 23.00 18.02 5.77
CA GLU A 100 23.98 18.48 4.78
C GLU A 100 23.86 19.98 4.44
N ARG A 101 22.84 20.66 4.97
CA ARG A 101 22.70 22.11 4.82
C ARG A 101 23.60 22.83 5.82
N LYS A 102 24.44 23.74 5.31
CA LYS A 102 25.18 24.70 6.15
C LYS A 102 24.21 25.36 7.12
N GLN A 103 24.61 25.47 8.39
CA GLN A 103 23.85 25.94 9.56
C GLN A 103 23.18 27.33 9.45
N ASP A 104 23.18 27.98 8.28
CA ASP A 104 22.65 29.34 8.08
C ASP A 104 21.14 29.39 7.81
N VAL A 105 20.48 28.26 7.58
CA VAL A 105 19.02 28.20 7.66
C VAL A 105 18.67 28.12 9.14
N LYS A 106 18.54 29.29 9.79
CA LYS A 106 17.84 29.38 11.07
C LYS A 106 16.54 28.60 10.89
N SER A 107 16.43 27.49 11.62
CA SER A 107 15.17 26.81 11.87
C SER A 107 14.20 27.87 12.35
N GLY A 108 13.45 28.45 11.43
CA GLY A 108 12.43 29.43 11.77
C GLY A 108 11.39 28.62 12.48
N ASN A 109 11.38 28.68 13.83
CA ASN A 109 10.45 28.02 14.74
C ASN A 109 9.30 27.37 13.98
N SER A 110 9.49 26.14 13.49
CA SER A 110 8.39 25.46 12.83
C SER A 110 7.41 25.19 13.95
N SER A 111 6.28 25.90 13.90
CA SER A 111 5.25 25.92 14.94
C SER A 111 4.50 24.59 15.07
N GLN A 112 5.07 23.51 14.54
CA GLN A 112 4.47 22.20 14.37
C GLN A 112 5.13 21.20 15.34
N ASN A 113 4.81 21.36 16.62
CA ASN A 113 5.08 20.36 17.66
C ASN A 113 3.90 19.39 17.84
N ASP A 114 2.92 19.37 16.93
CA ASP A 114 1.82 18.40 16.89
C ASP A 114 2.23 17.14 16.10
N SER A 115 1.52 16.01 16.21
CA SER A 115 1.76 14.77 15.44
C SER A 115 0.89 14.69 14.18
N ALA A 116 0.93 15.75 13.37
CA ALA A 116 0.06 15.91 12.22
C ALA A 116 0.54 15.10 11.01
N ASP A 117 -0.41 14.44 10.33
CA ASP A 117 -0.15 13.80 9.04
C ASP A 117 0.31 14.86 8.01
N ILE A 118 1.31 14.51 7.21
CA ILE A 118 1.86 15.37 6.18
C ILE A 118 1.62 14.77 4.79
N PHE A 119 1.48 15.65 3.82
CA PHE A 119 1.19 15.32 2.43
C PHE A 119 2.16 16.06 1.53
N PHE A 120 2.34 15.56 0.31
CA PHE A 120 3.04 16.26 -0.75
C PHE A 120 2.09 16.40 -1.93
N LYS A 121 1.96 17.61 -2.47
CA LYS A 121 1.18 17.81 -3.70
C LYS A 121 1.87 17.10 -4.86
N THR A 122 1.08 16.45 -5.71
CA THR A 122 1.61 15.79 -6.90
C THR A 122 2.27 16.81 -7.82
N ASP A 123 3.55 16.59 -8.09
CA ASP A 123 4.38 17.34 -9.04
C ASP A 123 5.36 16.37 -9.69
N ASN A 124 6.27 16.84 -10.53
CA ASN A 124 7.41 16.02 -10.92
C ASN A 124 8.25 15.65 -9.68
N VAL A 125 8.48 14.35 -9.48
CA VAL A 125 9.33 13.81 -8.40
C VAL A 125 10.71 14.47 -8.33
N GLU A 126 11.32 14.81 -9.46
CA GLU A 126 12.63 15.50 -9.49
C GLU A 126 12.52 16.95 -8.98
N ASN A 127 11.42 17.65 -9.27
CA ASN A 127 11.16 18.95 -8.67
C ASN A 127 10.95 18.82 -7.16
N LEU A 128 10.23 17.79 -6.71
CA LEU A 128 10.03 17.54 -5.29
C LEU A 128 11.36 17.26 -4.57
N LYS A 129 12.21 16.39 -5.14
CA LYS A 129 13.58 16.13 -4.64
C LYS A 129 14.41 17.40 -4.59
N LYS A 130 14.35 18.23 -5.63
CA LYS A 130 15.05 19.52 -5.70
C LYS A 130 14.56 20.49 -4.63
N ASN A 131 13.25 20.67 -4.50
CA ASN A 131 12.65 21.53 -3.48
C ASN A 131 13.05 21.08 -2.07
N ILE A 132 13.07 19.77 -1.82
CA ILE A 132 13.53 19.20 -0.56
C ILE A 132 15.05 19.31 -0.40
N SER A 133 15.85 19.34 -1.47
CA SER A 133 17.28 19.64 -1.32
C SER A 133 17.51 21.11 -0.93
N GLU A 134 16.66 22.01 -1.42
CA GLU A 134 16.78 23.47 -1.28
C GLU A 134 16.07 24.01 -0.01
N SER A 135 15.12 23.25 0.57
CA SER A 135 14.30 23.63 1.74
C SER A 135 14.05 22.45 2.69
N LEU A 136 13.56 22.66 3.91
CA LEU A 136 13.26 21.55 4.83
C LEU A 136 12.17 20.65 4.24
N VAL A 137 12.22 19.35 4.54
CA VAL A 137 11.14 18.42 4.13
C VAL A 137 9.78 18.94 4.60
N LEU A 138 9.70 19.43 5.84
CA LEU A 138 8.48 19.97 6.42
C LEU A 138 8.01 21.26 5.72
N ASP A 139 8.93 22.08 5.21
CA ASP A 139 8.59 23.31 4.46
C ASP A 139 7.98 22.99 3.09
N THR A 140 8.35 21.85 2.50
CA THR A 140 7.80 21.36 1.23
C THR A 140 6.50 20.56 1.43
N SER A 141 6.23 20.11 2.66
CA SER A 141 5.03 19.35 2.99
C SER A 141 3.81 20.25 3.20
N ILE A 142 2.61 19.69 3.03
CA ILE A 142 1.34 20.35 3.30
C ILE A 142 0.49 19.54 4.29
N ARG A 143 -0.54 20.17 4.86
CA ARG A 143 -1.49 19.53 5.78
C ARG A 143 -2.75 19.09 5.05
N MET A 144 -3.55 18.28 5.73
CA MET A 144 -4.87 17.83 5.26
C MET A 144 -5.79 18.99 4.85
N ASP A 145 -5.75 20.11 5.60
CA ASP A 145 -6.57 21.31 5.31
C ASP A 145 -6.19 22.00 3.99
N ASN A 146 -4.99 21.76 3.47
CA ASN A 146 -4.58 22.27 2.16
C ASN A 146 -5.28 21.56 0.99
N GLN A 147 -6.07 20.51 1.25
CA GLN A 147 -6.88 19.81 0.25
C GLN A 147 -8.28 20.41 0.03
N LYS A 148 -8.62 21.51 0.72
CA LYS A 148 -9.96 22.10 0.70
C LYS A 148 -10.48 22.52 -0.68
N ASP A 149 -9.57 23.03 -1.53
CA ASP A 149 -9.90 23.55 -2.86
C ASP A 149 -9.81 22.47 -3.96
N THR A 150 -9.45 21.24 -3.58
CA THR A 150 -9.35 20.10 -4.50
C THR A 150 -10.71 19.42 -4.63
N ASP A 151 -11.00 18.93 -5.84
CA ASP A 151 -12.21 18.14 -6.08
C ASP A 151 -12.27 16.97 -5.08
N LYS A 152 -13.46 16.75 -4.49
CA LYS A 152 -13.72 15.71 -3.48
C LYS A 152 -13.19 14.35 -3.93
N ILE A 153 -13.32 14.01 -5.21
CA ILE A 153 -12.89 12.72 -5.74
C ILE A 153 -11.36 12.56 -5.84
N PHE A 154 -10.57 13.64 -5.77
CA PHE A 154 -9.11 13.61 -5.84
C PHE A 154 -8.41 13.99 -4.52
N LYS A 155 -9.16 14.11 -3.43
CA LYS A 155 -8.59 14.16 -2.07
C LYS A 155 -8.01 12.80 -1.68
N SER A 156 -7.14 12.79 -0.66
CA SER A 156 -6.47 11.57 -0.16
C SER A 156 -7.46 10.55 0.44
N ILE A 157 -8.67 10.99 0.81
CA ILE A 157 -9.81 10.11 1.11
C ILE A 157 -11.03 10.65 0.37
N SER A 158 -11.73 9.78 -0.33
CA SER A 158 -12.94 10.12 -1.06
C SER A 158 -13.93 8.96 -1.10
N LEU A 159 -15.20 9.25 -1.38
CA LEU A 159 -16.25 8.23 -1.45
C LEU A 159 -16.44 7.72 -2.88
N VAL A 160 -16.50 6.41 -3.05
CA VAL A 160 -16.90 5.72 -4.27
C VAL A 160 -18.31 5.18 -4.07
N THR A 161 -19.26 5.64 -4.87
CA THR A 161 -20.68 5.27 -4.77
C THR A 161 -21.13 4.37 -5.91
N ASP A 162 -20.40 4.35 -7.03
CA ASP A 162 -20.81 3.71 -8.26
C ASP A 162 -19.61 3.50 -9.20
N GLU A 163 -19.90 2.96 -10.38
CA GLU A 163 -18.88 2.68 -11.39
C GLU A 163 -18.26 3.95 -11.98
N GLU A 164 -19.04 5.03 -12.12
CA GLU A 164 -18.54 6.28 -12.73
C GLU A 164 -17.55 6.96 -11.79
N THR A 165 -17.92 7.08 -10.52
CA THR A 165 -17.05 7.61 -9.46
C THR A 165 -15.81 6.73 -9.28
N LEU A 166 -15.93 5.39 -9.36
CA LEU A 166 -14.77 4.50 -9.33
C LEU A 166 -13.83 4.75 -10.52
N LYS A 167 -14.35 4.83 -11.76
CA LYS A 167 -13.53 5.10 -12.95
C LYS A 167 -12.82 6.45 -12.87
N ALA A 168 -13.51 7.48 -12.37
CA ALA A 168 -12.93 8.80 -12.20
C ALA A 168 -11.79 8.80 -11.18
N GLN A 169 -11.99 8.18 -10.01
CA GLN A 169 -10.98 8.09 -8.94
C GLN A 169 -9.81 7.17 -9.30
N LEU A 170 -10.04 6.17 -10.15
CA LEU A 170 -8.98 5.38 -10.75
C LEU A 170 -8.30 6.11 -11.91
N ARG A 171 -8.69 7.33 -12.29
CA ARG A 171 -8.09 8.11 -13.41
C ARG A 171 -8.06 7.39 -14.76
N ILE A 172 -9.13 6.66 -15.06
CA ILE A 172 -9.27 5.88 -16.31
C ILE A 172 -10.37 6.40 -17.25
N THR A 173 -11.05 7.48 -16.88
CA THR A 173 -11.93 8.19 -17.84
C THR A 173 -11.07 8.95 -18.85
N ASP A 174 -11.66 9.32 -19.97
CA ASP A 174 -10.95 10.04 -21.03
C ASP A 174 -10.44 11.40 -20.55
N LYS A 175 -11.25 12.13 -19.77
CA LYS A 175 -10.83 13.38 -19.11
C LYS A 175 -9.57 13.19 -18.26
N GLN A 176 -9.54 12.19 -17.38
CA GLN A 176 -8.36 11.97 -16.52
C GLN A 176 -7.14 11.45 -17.30
N LYS A 177 -7.34 10.70 -18.39
CA LYS A 177 -6.24 10.28 -19.26
C LYS A 177 -5.60 11.48 -19.94
N GLU A 178 -6.41 12.42 -20.45
CA GLU A 178 -5.94 13.67 -21.07
C GLU A 178 -5.20 14.54 -20.06
N GLU A 179 -5.76 14.73 -18.85
CA GLU A 179 -5.13 15.48 -17.76
C GLU A 179 -3.76 14.87 -17.38
N PHE A 180 -3.66 13.55 -17.27
CA PHE A 180 -2.40 12.89 -16.96
C PHE A 180 -1.37 13.03 -18.10
N ALA A 181 -1.80 12.92 -19.36
CA ALA A 181 -0.91 13.12 -20.50
C ALA A 181 -0.39 14.56 -20.57
N ALA A 182 -1.24 15.54 -20.28
CA ALA A 182 -0.84 16.95 -20.16
C ALA A 182 0.14 17.14 -19.01
N PHE A 183 -0.10 16.54 -17.83
CA PHE A 183 0.84 16.55 -16.71
C PHE A 183 2.20 15.97 -17.11
N ALA A 184 2.23 14.78 -17.73
CA ALA A 184 3.47 14.12 -18.10
C ALA A 184 4.32 14.99 -19.05
N ARG A 185 3.70 15.61 -20.06
CA ARG A 185 4.41 16.50 -21.00
C ARG A 185 4.85 17.81 -20.37
N THR A 186 4.05 18.37 -19.47
CA THR A 186 4.34 19.70 -18.89
C THR A 186 5.31 19.64 -17.72
N LYS A 187 5.28 18.56 -16.94
CA LYS A 187 6.02 18.43 -15.69
C LYS A 187 7.18 17.47 -15.77
N ILE A 188 7.09 16.39 -16.57
CA ILE A 188 8.13 15.35 -16.63
C ILE A 188 9.06 15.60 -17.81
N ASP A 189 8.55 15.47 -19.04
CA ASP A 189 9.31 15.74 -20.27
C ASP A 189 8.34 16.02 -21.44
N ALA A 190 8.50 17.19 -22.07
CA ALA A 190 7.68 17.66 -23.18
C ALA A 190 7.73 16.76 -24.42
N ASN A 191 8.77 15.94 -24.56
CA ASN A 191 8.98 15.07 -25.72
C ASN A 191 8.47 13.64 -25.51
N LEU A 192 7.80 13.34 -24.39
CA LEU A 192 7.25 12.01 -24.14
C LEU A 192 6.20 11.62 -25.19
N LYS A 193 6.40 10.43 -25.76
CA LYS A 193 5.43 9.79 -26.65
C LYS A 193 4.28 9.20 -25.83
N ASP A 194 3.13 9.01 -26.46
CA ASP A 194 1.95 8.44 -25.79
C ASP A 194 2.25 7.07 -25.15
N GLU A 195 3.04 6.23 -25.82
CA GLU A 195 3.44 4.91 -25.30
C GLU A 195 4.28 5.02 -24.01
N ASP A 196 5.18 6.01 -23.93
CA ASP A 196 5.96 6.27 -22.72
C ASP A 196 5.08 6.80 -21.58
N ILE A 197 4.08 7.62 -21.90
CA ILE A 197 3.11 8.14 -20.93
C ILE A 197 2.24 7.01 -20.38
N GLU A 198 1.78 6.08 -21.22
CA GLU A 198 1.06 4.89 -20.74
C GLU A 198 1.92 4.04 -19.81
N ASN A 199 3.23 3.92 -20.08
CA ASN A 199 4.18 3.22 -19.22
C ASN A 199 4.39 3.88 -17.84
N LEU A 200 3.97 5.14 -17.64
CA LEU A 200 3.97 5.81 -16.34
C LEU A 200 2.76 5.43 -15.47
N LYS A 201 1.74 4.80 -16.05
CA LYS A 201 0.52 4.39 -15.35
C LYS A 201 0.62 2.92 -14.90
N PRO A 202 -0.05 2.52 -13.80
CA PRO A 202 0.06 1.18 -13.25
C PRO A 202 -0.76 0.12 -14.03
N TRP A 203 -1.50 0.52 -15.07
CA TRP A 203 -2.50 -0.34 -15.72
C TRP A 203 -1.86 -1.50 -16.48
N ASN A 204 -2.33 -2.71 -16.19
CA ASN A 204 -1.92 -3.92 -16.87
C ASN A 204 -3.01 -5.01 -16.75
N SER A 205 -2.76 -6.20 -17.30
CA SER A 205 -3.73 -7.32 -17.31
C SER A 205 -4.16 -7.80 -15.92
N HIS A 206 -3.38 -7.54 -14.88
CA HIS A 206 -3.66 -7.95 -13.50
C HIS A 206 -3.97 -6.76 -12.56
N PHE A 207 -3.73 -5.54 -13.02
CA PHE A 207 -4.08 -4.29 -12.34
C PHE A 207 -4.90 -3.42 -13.28
N SER A 208 -6.21 -3.65 -13.29
CA SER A 208 -7.16 -3.00 -14.21
C SER A 208 -8.46 -2.62 -13.51
N TYR A 209 -9.26 -1.77 -14.15
CA TYR A 209 -10.62 -1.44 -13.70
C TYR A 209 -11.44 -2.69 -13.39
N GLU A 210 -11.49 -3.64 -14.33
CA GLU A 210 -12.30 -4.86 -14.18
C GLU A 210 -11.79 -5.73 -13.03
N SER A 211 -10.46 -5.84 -12.87
CA SER A 211 -9.85 -6.59 -11.77
C SER A 211 -10.18 -5.97 -10.40
N ILE A 212 -10.15 -4.64 -10.28
CA ILE A 212 -10.50 -3.91 -9.05
C ILE A 212 -12.00 -4.04 -8.79
N LYS A 213 -12.83 -3.71 -9.77
CA LYS A 213 -14.29 -3.73 -9.68
C LYS A 213 -14.82 -5.11 -9.29
N SER A 214 -14.25 -6.19 -9.82
CA SER A 214 -14.68 -7.56 -9.51
C SER A 214 -14.60 -7.94 -8.03
N LYS A 215 -13.85 -7.16 -7.23
CA LYS A 215 -13.67 -7.35 -5.78
C LYS A 215 -14.53 -6.42 -4.93
N LEU A 216 -15.36 -5.60 -5.57
CA LEU A 216 -16.25 -4.65 -4.92
C LEU A 216 -17.71 -5.07 -5.12
N ASP A 217 -18.54 -4.88 -4.10
CA ASP A 217 -19.99 -5.01 -4.18
C ASP A 217 -20.61 -3.60 -4.06
N LEU A 218 -20.50 -2.83 -5.15
CA LEU A 218 -21.04 -1.46 -5.24
C LEU A 218 -22.58 -1.41 -5.14
N LYS A 219 -23.27 -2.55 -5.22
CA LYS A 219 -24.72 -2.63 -4.98
C LYS A 219 -25.03 -2.58 -3.49
N LYS A 220 -24.22 -3.22 -2.66
CA LYS A 220 -24.42 -3.27 -1.19
C LYS A 220 -23.64 -2.22 -0.41
N ASN A 221 -22.54 -1.75 -0.95
CA ASN A 221 -21.62 -0.86 -0.23
C ASN A 221 -21.28 0.38 -1.07
N ASN A 222 -21.02 1.48 -0.38
CA ASN A 222 -20.10 2.50 -0.89
C ASN A 222 -18.70 2.16 -0.36
N TYR A 223 -17.67 2.84 -0.87
CA TYR A 223 -16.31 2.64 -0.40
C TYR A 223 -15.62 3.96 -0.09
N LEU A 224 -15.03 4.08 1.10
CA LEU A 224 -14.03 5.12 1.34
C LEU A 224 -12.73 4.68 0.69
N PHE A 225 -12.32 5.40 -0.35
CA PHE A 225 -11.06 5.19 -1.04
C PHE A 225 -9.98 6.04 -0.37
N VAL A 226 -9.18 5.39 0.48
CA VAL A 226 -8.01 5.98 1.16
C VAL A 226 -6.78 5.76 0.29
N LYS A 227 -6.07 6.81 -0.10
CA LYS A 227 -5.16 6.75 -1.24
C LYS A 227 -3.72 7.11 -0.92
N ASP A 228 -2.83 6.46 -1.67
CA ASP A 228 -1.45 6.87 -1.93
C ASP A 228 -0.56 7.05 -0.69
N PHE A 229 -0.73 6.17 0.30
CA PHE A 229 0.23 6.06 1.40
C PHE A 229 1.60 5.64 0.89
N THR A 230 2.64 6.37 1.30
CA THR A 230 4.01 6.08 0.86
C THR A 230 5.04 6.48 1.89
N ASN A 231 6.20 5.81 1.81
CA ASN A 231 7.35 6.13 2.60
C ASN A 231 8.25 7.10 1.82
N PHE A 232 8.33 8.35 2.26
CA PHE A 232 9.18 9.36 1.63
C PHE A 232 10.62 9.35 2.14
N ILE A 233 10.83 8.82 3.34
CA ILE A 233 12.08 8.97 4.09
C ILE A 233 12.52 7.62 4.62
N VAL A 234 13.76 7.24 4.30
CA VAL A 234 14.39 6.05 4.87
C VAL A 234 15.73 6.40 5.46
N LYS A 235 16.17 5.67 6.48
CA LYS A 235 17.58 5.69 6.90
C LYS A 235 18.45 5.26 5.71
N GLY A 236 19.64 5.85 5.56
CA GLY A 236 20.52 5.57 4.41
C GLY A 236 20.87 4.09 4.25
N GLU A 237 21.01 3.38 5.37
CA GLU A 237 21.21 1.93 5.42
C GLU A 237 20.06 1.13 4.76
N ASN A 238 18.85 1.71 4.75
CA ASN A 238 17.66 1.10 4.20
C ASN A 238 17.37 1.49 2.74
N VAL A 239 18.18 2.36 2.10
CA VAL A 239 17.90 2.80 0.71
C VAL A 239 17.86 1.62 -0.28
N ASN A 240 18.62 0.55 0.00
CA ASN A 240 18.70 -0.64 -0.85
C ASN A 240 18.06 -1.89 -0.21
N TRP A 241 17.37 -1.76 0.92
CA TRP A 241 16.86 -2.92 1.68
C TRP A 241 15.93 -3.82 0.86
N GLU A 242 15.21 -3.25 -0.10
CA GLU A 242 14.26 -4.00 -0.93
C GLU A 242 14.93 -5.05 -1.82
N LYS A 243 16.22 -4.87 -2.17
CA LYS A 243 16.99 -5.86 -2.94
C LYS A 243 17.23 -7.15 -2.15
N GLU A 244 17.10 -7.07 -0.84
CA GLU A 244 17.44 -8.12 0.13
C GLU A 244 16.22 -8.95 0.52
N LEU A 245 15.04 -8.67 -0.05
CA LEU A 245 13.80 -9.39 0.27
C LEU A 245 13.67 -10.69 -0.52
N VAL A 246 13.23 -11.78 0.14
CA VAL A 246 13.07 -13.11 -0.49
C VAL A 246 12.01 -13.07 -1.59
N TYR A 247 10.94 -12.30 -1.37
CA TYR A 247 9.89 -12.04 -2.32
C TYR A 247 9.51 -10.56 -2.27
N ASN A 248 9.22 -9.99 -3.44
CA ASN A 248 8.74 -8.62 -3.56
C ASN A 248 7.21 -8.54 -3.62
N LYS A 249 6.52 -9.62 -3.21
CA LYS A 249 5.07 -9.63 -3.18
C LYS A 249 4.56 -8.49 -2.32
N VAL A 250 3.48 -7.93 -2.81
CA VAL A 250 2.89 -6.66 -2.41
C VAL A 250 2.13 -6.76 -1.08
N ASP A 251 2.31 -7.86 -0.34
CA ASP A 251 1.90 -7.97 1.05
C ASP A 251 2.95 -7.43 2.04
N LYS A 252 3.97 -6.75 1.52
CA LYS A 252 4.91 -5.93 2.31
C LYS A 252 4.35 -4.53 2.55
N GLY A 253 4.80 -3.88 3.62
CA GLY A 253 4.46 -2.50 3.90
C GLY A 253 3.19 -2.36 4.71
N ILE A 254 2.39 -1.34 4.38
CA ILE A 254 1.23 -0.95 5.19
C ILE A 254 0.03 -1.81 4.85
N HIS A 255 -0.73 -2.11 5.90
CA HIS A 255 -2.03 -2.73 5.83
C HIS A 255 -2.97 -2.02 6.80
N VAL A 256 -4.26 -2.08 6.51
CA VAL A 256 -5.28 -1.77 7.50
C VAL A 256 -5.47 -2.98 8.41
N SER A 257 -5.38 -2.77 9.73
CA SER A 257 -5.80 -3.76 10.72
C SER A 257 -7.29 -3.64 11.02
N ASP A 258 -7.77 -2.40 11.16
CA ASP A 258 -9.17 -2.08 11.40
C ASP A 258 -9.48 -0.64 10.96
N TYR A 259 -10.76 -0.28 10.89
CA TYR A 259 -11.22 1.10 10.77
C TYR A 259 -12.59 1.29 11.40
N ARG A 260 -12.86 2.50 11.89
CA ARG A 260 -14.14 2.89 12.48
C ARG A 260 -14.60 4.23 11.92
N ILE A 261 -15.91 4.38 11.77
CA ILE A 261 -16.55 5.61 11.32
C ILE A 261 -17.58 6.00 12.37
N ASP A 262 -17.51 7.23 12.86
CA ASP A 262 -18.57 7.87 13.63
C ASP A 262 -19.17 8.98 12.76
N LYS A 263 -20.24 8.64 12.02
CA LYS A 263 -20.89 9.58 11.09
C LYS A 263 -21.53 10.78 11.78
N ASN A 264 -21.98 10.62 13.03
CA ASN A 264 -22.63 11.68 13.78
C ASN A 264 -21.62 12.76 14.18
N LYS A 265 -20.40 12.34 14.53
CA LYS A 265 -19.29 13.25 14.84
C LYS A 265 -18.43 13.62 13.64
N LYS A 266 -18.67 13.01 12.48
CA LYS A 266 -17.80 13.07 11.30
C LYS A 266 -16.35 12.70 11.63
N GLU A 267 -16.16 11.57 12.30
CA GLU A 267 -14.83 11.07 12.68
C GLU A 267 -14.53 9.75 11.96
N PHE A 268 -13.35 9.68 11.35
CA PHE A 268 -12.82 8.48 10.71
C PHE A 268 -11.55 8.03 11.42
N TYR A 269 -11.53 6.78 11.86
CA TYR A 269 -10.42 6.16 12.58
C TYR A 269 -9.84 5.07 11.69
N LEU A 270 -8.57 5.19 11.33
CA LEU A 270 -7.85 4.22 10.51
C LEU A 270 -6.73 3.60 11.33
N PHE A 271 -6.75 2.27 11.48
CA PHE A 271 -5.71 1.53 12.21
C PHE A 271 -4.83 0.79 11.21
N LEU A 272 -3.55 1.12 11.21
CA LEU A 272 -2.55 0.62 10.29
C LEU A 272 -1.55 -0.30 10.98
N LYS A 273 -1.07 -1.31 10.26
CA LYS A 273 0.04 -2.18 10.65
C LYS A 273 1.06 -2.25 9.52
N TYR A 274 2.31 -2.56 9.87
CA TYR A 274 3.38 -2.73 8.90
C TYR A 274 3.87 -4.18 8.91
N SER A 275 3.95 -4.80 7.73
CA SER A 275 4.52 -6.14 7.56
C SER A 275 5.85 -6.05 6.80
N ASN A 276 6.91 -6.57 7.41
CA ASN A 276 8.18 -6.79 6.74
C ASN A 276 8.19 -8.21 6.14
N PRO A 277 8.44 -8.38 4.83
CA PRO A 277 8.69 -9.69 4.28
C PRO A 277 10.06 -10.20 4.77
N PRO A 278 10.28 -11.52 4.82
CA PRO A 278 11.56 -12.09 5.20
C PRO A 278 12.68 -11.67 4.24
N THR A 279 13.88 -11.50 4.79
CA THR A 279 15.11 -11.20 4.03
C THR A 279 15.76 -12.49 3.49
N LYS A 280 16.45 -12.39 2.35
CA LYS A 280 17.20 -13.46 1.68
C LYS A 280 18.23 -14.09 2.61
N GLU A 281 18.80 -13.29 3.49
CA GLU A 281 19.76 -13.71 4.50
C GLU A 281 19.29 -13.18 5.87
N ARG A 282 18.75 -14.04 6.73
CA ARG A 282 18.27 -13.66 8.07
C ARG A 282 19.40 -13.16 9.00
N ASP A 283 20.63 -13.64 8.81
CA ASP A 283 21.72 -13.47 9.78
C ASP A 283 22.81 -12.48 9.36
N LYS A 284 22.78 -11.94 8.13
CA LYS A 284 23.83 -11.04 7.60
C LYS A 284 23.86 -9.65 8.24
N TYR A 285 22.80 -9.28 8.96
CA TYR A 285 22.64 -7.96 9.58
C TYR A 285 22.85 -7.96 11.10
N ALA A 286 22.86 -9.12 11.75
CA ALA A 286 23.12 -9.21 13.20
C ALA A 286 24.59 -8.92 13.56
N SER A 287 25.49 -8.94 12.57
CA SER A 287 26.95 -8.88 12.77
C SER A 287 27.66 -7.69 12.11
N LYS A 288 26.93 -6.80 11.41
CA LYS A 288 27.55 -5.60 10.83
C LYS A 288 27.50 -4.44 11.82
N PRO A 289 28.61 -3.71 12.03
CA PRO A 289 28.56 -2.46 12.79
C PRO A 289 27.57 -1.52 12.11
N THR A 290 26.63 -1.00 12.88
CA THR A 290 25.64 -0.03 12.41
C THR A 290 26.36 1.25 12.03
N VAL A 291 26.70 1.41 10.76
CA VAL A 291 27.11 2.70 10.22
C VAL A 291 25.83 3.52 10.10
N VAL A 292 25.65 4.49 11.00
CA VAL A 292 24.52 5.42 10.94
C VAL A 292 24.69 6.26 9.68
N LEU A 293 24.05 5.83 8.60
CA LEU A 293 23.97 6.62 7.37
C LEU A 293 22.85 7.63 7.48
N ASN A 294 23.07 8.77 6.84
CA ASN A 294 22.08 9.82 6.82
C ASN A 294 20.74 9.32 6.27
N SER A 295 19.63 9.74 6.86
CA SER A 295 18.30 9.55 6.29
C SER A 295 18.20 10.30 4.96
N VAL A 296 17.53 9.69 3.99
CA VAL A 296 17.45 10.18 2.62
C VAL A 296 15.98 10.26 2.20
N PHE A 297 15.65 11.34 1.50
CA PHE A 297 14.38 11.44 0.78
C PHE A 297 14.41 10.56 -0.47
N ILE A 298 13.52 9.57 -0.55
CA ILE A 298 13.48 8.59 -1.64
C ILE A 298 12.34 8.81 -2.63
N GLY A 299 11.43 9.75 -2.35
CA GLY A 299 10.22 9.95 -3.17
C GLY A 299 9.18 8.83 -2.98
N PRO A 300 8.08 8.88 -3.74
CA PRO A 300 6.94 7.98 -3.59
C PRO A 300 7.17 6.63 -4.30
N LYS A 301 8.24 5.90 -3.93
CA LYS A 301 8.67 4.66 -4.62
C LYS A 301 7.62 3.56 -4.67
N GLY A 302 6.77 3.50 -3.65
CA GLY A 302 5.66 2.55 -3.58
C GLY A 302 4.46 3.18 -2.90
N LEU A 303 3.29 3.02 -3.50
CA LEU A 303 2.02 3.56 -3.02
C LEU A 303 1.11 2.45 -2.55
N THR A 304 0.43 2.67 -1.44
CA THR A 304 -0.62 1.77 -0.93
C THR A 304 -1.92 2.54 -0.77
N SER A 305 -3.00 1.99 -1.32
CA SER A 305 -4.35 2.55 -1.22
C SER A 305 -5.35 1.46 -0.81
N PHE A 306 -6.48 1.87 -0.25
CA PHE A 306 -7.49 0.98 0.30
C PHE A 306 -8.89 1.44 -0.10
N LEU A 307 -9.73 0.50 -0.51
CA LEU A 307 -11.17 0.67 -0.66
C LEU A 307 -11.84 0.01 0.54
N LEU A 308 -12.33 0.83 1.47
CA LEU A 308 -12.93 0.41 2.73
C LEU A 308 -14.47 0.42 2.60
N PRO A 309 -15.17 -0.72 2.72
CA PRO A 309 -16.61 -0.74 2.53
C PRO A 309 -17.33 0.02 3.65
N VAL A 310 -18.35 0.77 3.27
CA VAL A 310 -19.35 1.33 4.18
C VAL A 310 -20.72 0.95 3.65
N ASP A 311 -21.68 0.71 4.54
CA ASP A 311 -23.01 0.29 4.08
C ASP A 311 -23.58 1.36 3.15
N LYS A 312 -24.31 0.95 2.11
CA LYS A 312 -24.75 1.84 1.01
C LYS A 312 -25.40 3.15 1.49
N ASP A 313 -26.18 3.05 2.55
CA ASP A 313 -26.97 4.15 3.11
C ASP A 313 -26.31 4.80 4.34
N GLU A 314 -25.12 4.35 4.75
CA GLU A 314 -24.43 4.87 5.93
C GLU A 314 -23.78 6.23 5.66
N ILE A 315 -23.16 6.38 4.48
CA ILE A 315 -22.48 7.60 4.01
C ILE A 315 -22.81 7.79 2.53
N SER A 316 -23.63 8.80 2.23
CA SER A 316 -24.04 9.15 0.86
C SER A 316 -23.25 10.30 0.24
N ASP A 317 -22.58 11.11 1.07
CA ASP A 317 -21.64 12.17 0.66
C ASP A 317 -20.47 12.20 1.65
N PHE A 318 -19.29 12.50 1.15
CA PHE A 318 -18.07 12.58 1.94
C PHE A 318 -17.18 13.68 1.38
N ASP A 319 -16.79 14.61 2.24
CA ASP A 319 -15.74 15.57 1.97
C ASP A 319 -14.68 15.47 3.07
N LEU A 320 -13.44 15.12 2.73
CA LEU A 320 -12.35 14.97 3.68
C LEU A 320 -12.23 16.17 4.64
N ASN A 321 -12.44 17.40 4.16
CA ASN A 321 -12.26 18.60 4.98
C ASN A 321 -13.41 18.85 5.97
N GLU A 322 -14.51 18.10 5.88
CA GLU A 322 -15.59 18.11 6.87
C GLU A 322 -15.42 17.05 7.95
N TRP A 323 -14.42 16.18 7.84
CA TRP A 323 -14.21 15.03 8.71
C TRP A 323 -12.91 15.16 9.50
N LYS A 324 -12.94 14.70 10.75
CA LYS A 324 -11.73 14.49 11.55
C LYS A 324 -11.18 13.11 11.26
N VAL A 325 -9.96 13.04 10.76
CA VAL A 325 -9.29 11.77 10.46
C VAL A 325 -8.22 11.49 11.50
N PHE A 326 -8.30 10.32 12.10
CA PHE A 326 -7.34 9.82 13.07
C PHE A 326 -6.67 8.57 12.53
N VAL A 327 -5.37 8.66 12.25
CA VAL A 327 -4.58 7.51 11.78
C VAL A 327 -3.72 6.99 12.93
N TYR A 328 -3.97 5.74 13.32
CA TYR A 328 -3.20 5.01 14.33
C TYR A 328 -2.41 3.91 13.65
N GLY A 329 -1.28 3.50 14.23
CA GLY A 329 -0.50 2.39 13.70
C GLY A 329 0.99 2.68 13.69
N TYR A 330 1.71 2.06 12.75
CA TYR A 330 3.17 2.18 12.53
C TYR A 330 3.59 3.62 12.19
N ARG A 331 3.38 4.54 13.12
CA ARG A 331 4.16 5.75 13.29
C ARG A 331 5.33 5.30 14.15
N PHE A 332 6.55 5.64 13.74
CA PHE A 332 7.71 5.38 14.58
C PHE A 332 7.49 6.15 15.89
N HIS A 333 6.92 5.50 16.89
CA HIS A 333 6.88 6.02 18.25
C HIS A 333 8.33 6.06 18.71
N ILE A 334 8.95 7.21 18.47
CA ILE A 334 10.13 7.63 19.21
C ILE A 334 9.61 7.88 20.62
N LEU A 335 9.76 6.86 21.48
CA LEU A 335 9.71 7.04 22.93
C LEU A 335 11.10 7.41 23.42
#